data_AF-A0A8D9H8C8-F1
#
_entry.id   AF-A0A8D9H8C8-F1
#
_cell.length_a   1.000
_cell.length_b   1.000
_cell.length_c   1.000
_cell.angle_alpha   90.00
_cell.angle_beta   90.00
_cell.angle_gamma   90.00
#
_symmetry.space_group_name_H-M   'P 1'
#
loop_
_entity.id
_entity.type
_entity.pdbx_description
1 polymer ?
#
loop_
_entity_poly.entity_id
_entity_poly.type
_entity_poly.pdbx_seq_one_letter_code
_entity_poly.pdbx_strand_id
1 'polypeptide(L)'
;MSFSIEFEDGITNGASWYPIYGGMQDWNYIHGGCFELTLEISDNKWPRASELPTIWEYNRKSMLNLVASLVKTGVHGRIFSLDQGKPLPGLVVVKGINYTVKAHQAYADYHRLLEPGKIYEVTASSPGYKPKTTTVWLGENAVTADFILIPEASYGGKLLRSSCDCSYGQPLLLTRFFTETNNGITFALVVVVAFLFFLLQKRVRSNLWKQRQSSRRSTTV
;
A
#
# COMPACT_ATOMS: atom_id res chain seq x y z
N MET A 1 -8.86 2.65 -30.56
CA MET A 1 -7.68 3.51 -30.33
C MET A 1 -8.09 4.92 -30.67
N SER A 2 -7.67 5.90 -29.88
CA SER A 2 -8.06 7.30 -30.07
C SER A 2 -7.58 7.87 -31.41
N PHE A 3 -8.30 8.88 -31.91
CA PHE A 3 -7.94 9.63 -33.12
C PHE A 3 -6.96 10.79 -32.83
N SER A 4 -6.61 11.05 -31.57
CA SER A 4 -5.67 12.13 -31.22
C SER A 4 -4.24 11.73 -31.56
N ILE A 5 -3.56 12.59 -32.31
CA ILE A 5 -2.12 12.46 -32.63
C ILE A 5 -1.24 13.24 -31.63
N GLU A 6 -1.84 14.16 -30.87
CA GLU A 6 -1.18 14.98 -29.86
C GLU A 6 -2.20 15.32 -28.76
N PHE A 7 -1.71 15.71 -27.59
CA PHE A 7 -2.52 16.22 -26.48
C PHE A 7 -2.05 17.62 -26.11
N GLU A 8 -3.00 18.52 -25.85
CA GLU A 8 -2.70 19.84 -25.31
C GLU A 8 -1.90 19.70 -24.00
N ASP A 9 -0.81 20.47 -23.88
CA ASP A 9 0.18 20.40 -22.80
C ASP A 9 0.80 19.01 -22.54
N GLY A 10 0.62 18.05 -23.46
CA GLY A 10 1.10 16.67 -23.30
C GLY A 10 0.38 15.87 -22.21
N ILE A 11 -0.84 16.25 -21.82
CA ILE A 11 -1.63 15.56 -20.79
C ILE A 11 -3.03 15.19 -21.29
N THR A 12 -3.57 14.07 -20.81
CA THR A 12 -4.95 13.66 -21.13
C THR A 12 -5.60 12.91 -19.97
N ASN A 13 -6.93 13.02 -19.85
CA ASN A 13 -7.70 12.08 -19.05
C ASN A 13 -7.73 10.72 -19.75
N GLY A 14 -7.46 9.64 -19.02
CA GLY A 14 -7.40 8.28 -19.59
C GLY A 14 -8.69 7.88 -20.31
N ALA A 15 -9.85 8.08 -19.68
CA ALA A 15 -11.14 7.73 -20.26
C ALA A 15 -11.52 8.60 -21.47
N SER A 16 -11.13 9.88 -21.47
CA SER A 16 -11.30 10.78 -22.62
C SER A 16 -10.42 10.37 -23.81
N TRP A 17 -9.22 9.84 -23.55
CA TRP A 17 -8.37 9.31 -24.62
C TRP A 17 -8.97 8.03 -25.20
N TYR A 18 -9.13 7.00 -24.36
CA TYR A 18 -9.96 5.82 -24.61
C TYR A 18 -10.20 5.05 -23.29
N PRO A 19 -11.41 4.53 -23.05
CA PRO A 19 -11.71 3.84 -21.80
C PRO A 19 -10.96 2.52 -21.68
N ILE A 20 -10.30 2.32 -20.53
CA ILE A 20 -9.64 1.07 -20.12
C ILE A 20 -10.29 0.61 -18.82
N TYR A 21 -10.70 -0.65 -18.76
CA TYR A 21 -11.26 -1.24 -17.54
C TYR A 21 -10.26 -2.19 -16.89
N GLY A 22 -10.15 -2.13 -15.56
CA GLY A 22 -9.22 -2.98 -14.80
C GLY A 22 -7.75 -2.55 -14.90
N GLY A 23 -7.48 -1.28 -15.22
CA GLY A 23 -6.14 -0.72 -15.24
C GLY A 23 -5.54 -0.58 -13.83
N MET A 24 -4.22 -0.70 -13.74
CA MET A 24 -3.46 -0.56 -12.50
C MET A 24 -3.61 0.85 -11.88
N GLN A 25 -3.62 1.88 -12.74
CA GLN A 25 -3.71 3.29 -12.34
C GLN A 25 -4.93 3.57 -11.45
N ASP A 26 -6.13 3.21 -11.93
CA ASP A 26 -7.37 3.43 -11.19
C ASP A 26 -7.47 2.53 -9.96
N TRP A 27 -6.94 1.30 -10.05
CA TRP A 27 -6.89 0.39 -8.89
C TRP A 27 -6.04 0.97 -7.76
N ASN A 28 -4.89 1.56 -8.07
CA ASN A 28 -4.02 2.20 -7.08
C ASN A 28 -4.71 3.39 -6.38
N TYR A 29 -5.45 4.20 -7.13
CA TYR A 29 -6.21 5.31 -6.56
C TYR A 29 -7.35 4.83 -5.65
N ILE A 30 -8.16 3.87 -6.13
CA ILE A 30 -9.38 3.43 -5.44
C ILE A 30 -9.06 2.52 -4.25
N HIS A 31 -8.13 1.59 -4.41
CA HIS A 31 -7.85 0.52 -3.44
C HIS A 31 -6.47 0.66 -2.79
N GLY A 32 -5.46 1.08 -3.55
CA GLY A 32 -4.08 1.17 -3.09
C GLY A 32 -3.78 2.36 -2.18
N GLY A 33 -4.63 3.39 -2.17
CA GLY A 33 -4.35 4.62 -1.41
C GLY A 33 -3.29 5.51 -2.06
N CYS A 34 -2.94 5.26 -3.32
CA CYS A 34 -1.80 5.85 -4.01
C CYS A 34 -2.23 6.58 -5.29
N PHE A 35 -1.62 7.72 -5.59
CA PHE A 35 -1.84 8.42 -6.84
C PHE A 35 -0.86 7.89 -7.87
N GLU A 36 -1.36 7.33 -8.97
CA GLU A 36 -0.56 6.78 -10.05
C GLU A 36 -0.85 7.52 -11.36
N LEU A 37 0.18 7.69 -12.19
CA LEU A 37 0.10 8.22 -13.55
C LEU A 37 0.64 7.19 -14.53
N THR A 38 0.03 7.10 -15.71
CA THR A 38 0.58 6.38 -16.86
C THR A 38 1.35 7.35 -17.73
N LEU A 39 2.62 7.05 -18.01
CA LEU A 39 3.50 7.87 -18.83
C LEU A 39 3.78 7.16 -20.16
N GLU A 40 3.23 7.70 -21.25
CA GLU A 40 3.50 7.23 -22.61
C GLU A 40 4.70 8.01 -23.17
N ILE A 41 5.90 7.43 -23.02
CA ILE A 41 7.18 8.15 -23.24
C ILE A 41 7.74 8.05 -24.67
N SER A 42 7.11 7.26 -25.54
CA SER A 42 7.56 7.02 -26.92
C SER A 42 6.44 6.43 -27.78
N ASP A 43 6.30 6.92 -29.01
CA ASP A 43 5.38 6.36 -30.02
C ASP A 43 5.82 4.96 -30.48
N ASN A 44 7.13 4.75 -30.56
CA ASN A 44 7.68 3.43 -30.86
C ASN A 44 7.78 2.61 -29.57
N LYS A 45 6.96 1.56 -29.47
CA LYS A 45 6.96 0.63 -28.33
C LYS A 45 8.26 -0.17 -28.21
N TRP A 46 9.03 -0.28 -29.29
CA TRP A 46 10.27 -1.04 -29.34
C TRP A 46 11.37 -0.27 -30.11
N PRO A 47 11.88 0.83 -29.53
CA PRO A 47 12.92 1.65 -30.16
C PRO A 47 14.21 0.87 -30.32
N ARG A 48 15.06 1.27 -31.28
CA ARG A 48 16.39 0.67 -31.43
C ARG A 48 17.24 1.04 -30.22
N ALA A 49 18.16 0.16 -29.85
CA ALA A 49 19.08 0.41 -28.72
C ALA A 49 19.86 1.73 -28.86
N SER A 50 20.14 2.17 -30.11
CA SER A 50 20.81 3.44 -30.40
C SER A 50 19.98 4.68 -30.03
N GLU A 51 18.66 4.56 -29.87
CA GLU A 51 17.76 5.67 -29.53
C GLU A 51 17.59 5.87 -28.02
N LEU A 52 17.94 4.86 -27.21
CA LEU A 52 17.76 4.89 -25.75
C LEU A 52 18.47 6.05 -25.06
N PRO A 53 19.71 6.46 -25.42
CA PRO A 53 20.35 7.62 -24.81
C PRO A 53 19.56 8.92 -25.03
N THR A 54 18.96 9.09 -26.20
CA THR A 54 18.14 10.27 -26.52
C THR A 54 16.84 10.27 -25.72
N ILE A 55 16.14 9.13 -25.68
CA ILE A 55 14.90 8.98 -24.87
C ILE A 55 15.19 9.26 -23.39
N TRP A 56 16.34 8.78 -22.88
CA TRP A 56 16.77 9.09 -21.53
C TRP A 56 16.95 10.59 -21.31
N GLU A 57 17.70 11.29 -22.17
CA GLU A 57 17.94 12.72 -21.97
C GLU A 57 16.65 13.55 -22.06
N TYR A 58 15.69 13.15 -22.89
CA TYR A 58 14.37 13.79 -22.96
C TYR A 58 13.56 13.63 -21.67
N ASN A 59 13.67 12.49 -20.99
CA ASN A 59 12.83 12.17 -19.82
C ASN A 59 13.51 12.42 -18.47
N ARG A 60 14.85 12.47 -18.42
CA ARG A 60 15.64 12.52 -17.18
C ARG A 60 15.20 13.64 -16.24
N LYS A 61 15.06 14.87 -16.77
CA LYS A 61 14.65 16.03 -15.94
C LYS A 61 13.20 15.91 -15.47
N SER A 62 12.31 15.41 -16.33
CA SER A 62 10.90 15.21 -16.01
C SER A 62 10.71 14.18 -14.90
N MET A 63 11.43 13.06 -14.95
CA MET A 63 11.39 12.04 -13.88
C MET A 63 11.81 12.61 -12.52
N LEU A 64 12.91 13.37 -12.49
CA LEU A 64 13.39 14.00 -11.26
C LEU A 64 12.41 15.05 -10.73
N ASN A 65 11.86 15.87 -11.62
CA ASN A 65 10.89 16.90 -11.26
C ASN A 65 9.58 16.30 -10.74
N LEU A 66 9.11 15.20 -11.32
CA LEU A 66 7.91 14.50 -10.87
C LEU A 66 8.08 13.99 -9.43
N VAL A 67 9.20 13.33 -9.12
CA VAL A 67 9.47 12.88 -7.74
C VAL A 67 9.63 14.07 -6.81
N ALA A 68 10.37 15.10 -7.22
CA ALA A 68 10.63 16.27 -6.40
C ALA A 68 9.37 17.09 -6.10
N SER A 69 8.43 17.22 -7.04
CA SER A 69 7.19 17.95 -6.82
C SER A 69 6.28 17.21 -5.84
N LEU A 70 6.20 15.88 -5.94
CA LEU A 70 5.34 15.06 -5.09
C LEU A 70 5.81 15.01 -3.63
N VAL A 71 7.11 14.95 -3.37
CA VAL A 71 7.63 14.93 -1.98
C VAL A 71 7.60 16.30 -1.30
N LYS A 72 7.46 17.38 -2.08
CA LYS A 72 7.51 18.76 -1.59
C LYS A 72 6.14 19.38 -1.36
N THR A 73 5.04 18.69 -1.61
CA THR A 73 3.69 19.28 -1.51
C THR A 73 2.74 18.42 -0.68
N GLY A 74 1.56 18.97 -0.41
CA GLY A 74 0.48 18.31 0.32
C GLY A 74 0.53 18.48 1.83
N VAL A 75 -0.32 17.72 2.51
CA VAL A 75 -0.42 17.70 3.97
C VAL A 75 -0.10 16.30 4.44
N HIS A 76 0.79 16.20 5.42
CA HIS A 76 1.14 14.93 6.06
C HIS A 76 1.22 15.11 7.57
N GLY A 77 1.26 14.02 8.31
CA GLY A 77 1.32 14.09 9.77
C GLY A 77 1.01 12.75 10.40
N ARG A 78 0.81 12.76 11.71
CA ARG A 78 0.44 11.58 12.50
C ARG A 78 -0.75 11.84 13.40
N ILE A 79 -1.46 10.77 13.73
CA ILE A 79 -2.59 10.81 14.66
C ILE A 79 -2.16 10.18 15.98
N PHE A 80 -2.38 10.88 17.09
CA PHE A 80 -2.03 10.45 18.45
C PHE A 80 -3.23 10.51 19.38
N SER A 81 -3.22 9.66 20.40
CA SER A 81 -4.15 9.73 21.52
C SER A 81 -3.67 10.73 22.57
N LEU A 82 -4.58 11.56 23.09
CA LEU A 82 -4.24 12.48 24.19
C LEU A 82 -4.00 11.74 25.51
N ASP A 83 -4.76 10.68 25.78
CA ASP A 83 -4.76 9.95 27.05
C ASP A 83 -3.58 8.97 27.18
N GLN A 84 -3.16 8.32 26.08
CA GLN A 84 -2.06 7.35 26.11
C GLN A 84 -0.79 7.84 25.42
N GLY A 85 -0.86 8.95 24.65
CA GLY A 85 0.27 9.45 23.87
C GLY A 85 0.71 8.49 22.76
N LYS A 86 -0.14 7.56 22.33
CA LYS A 86 0.20 6.51 21.36
C LYS A 86 -0.25 6.86 19.95
N PRO A 87 0.45 6.39 18.90
CA PRO A 87 -0.03 6.45 17.53
C PRO A 87 -1.41 5.77 17.42
N LEU A 88 -2.35 6.42 16.75
CA LEU A 88 -3.69 5.90 16.51
C LEU A 88 -3.91 5.61 15.02
N PRO A 89 -4.27 4.38 14.62
CA PRO A 89 -4.81 4.17 13.29
C PRO A 89 -6.08 5.01 13.14
N GLY A 90 -6.26 5.63 11.98
CA GLY A 90 -7.35 6.59 11.81
C GLY A 90 -7.63 6.92 10.36
N LEU A 91 -8.62 7.79 10.17
CA LEU A 91 -9.04 8.29 8.87
C LEU A 91 -8.79 9.80 8.82
N VAL A 92 -8.35 10.28 7.67
CA VAL A 92 -8.17 11.70 7.39
C VAL A 92 -9.02 12.07 6.18
N VAL A 93 -9.87 13.07 6.35
CA VAL A 93 -10.78 13.59 5.32
C VAL A 93 -10.50 15.07 5.12
N VAL A 94 -10.50 15.51 3.87
CA VAL A 94 -10.38 16.93 3.50
C VAL A 94 -11.74 17.40 2.99
N LYS A 95 -12.25 18.49 3.57
CA LYS A 95 -13.55 19.04 3.19
C LYS A 95 -13.60 19.37 1.70
N GLY A 96 -14.68 18.96 1.04
CA GLY A 96 -14.90 19.19 -0.39
C GLY A 96 -14.20 18.20 -1.33
N ILE A 97 -13.39 17.27 -0.79
CA ILE A 97 -12.74 16.23 -1.59
C ILE A 97 -13.28 14.87 -1.14
N ASN A 98 -13.98 14.18 -2.05
CA ASN A 98 -14.58 12.87 -1.77
C ASN A 98 -13.54 11.74 -1.83
N TYR A 99 -12.57 11.78 -0.91
CA TYR A 99 -11.55 10.74 -0.75
C TYR A 99 -11.13 10.68 0.71
N THR A 100 -11.12 9.47 1.27
CA THR A 100 -10.69 9.24 2.66
C THR A 100 -9.31 8.60 2.68
N VAL A 101 -8.36 9.27 3.31
CA VAL A 101 -7.01 8.72 3.54
C VAL A 101 -7.03 7.86 4.79
N LYS A 102 -6.47 6.66 4.72
CA LYS A 102 -6.25 5.80 5.88
C LYS A 102 -4.84 6.04 6.41
N ALA A 103 -4.73 6.42 7.67
CA ALA A 103 -3.43 6.51 8.33
C ALA A 103 -2.84 5.09 8.50
N HIS A 104 -1.52 4.98 8.44
CA HIS A 104 -0.83 3.70 8.53
C HIS A 104 -1.09 3.03 9.88
N GLN A 105 -1.38 1.72 9.87
CA GLN A 105 -1.80 1.00 11.07
C GLN A 105 -0.74 1.00 12.20
N ALA A 106 0.54 0.96 11.84
CA ALA A 106 1.63 0.83 12.83
C ALA A 106 2.18 2.18 13.30
N TYR A 107 2.17 3.20 12.44
CA TYR A 107 2.86 4.47 12.67
C TYR A 107 1.90 5.66 12.76
N ALA A 108 0.62 5.44 12.47
CA ALA A 108 -0.43 6.45 12.40
C ALA A 108 -0.11 7.63 11.48
N ASP A 109 0.86 7.48 10.56
CA ASP A 109 1.20 8.52 9.62
C ASP A 109 0.25 8.50 8.42
N TYR A 110 -0.02 9.69 7.90
CA TYR A 110 -0.84 9.87 6.72
C TYR A 110 -0.19 10.89 5.80
N HIS A 111 -0.47 10.75 4.51
CA HIS A 111 0.04 11.62 3.46
C HIS A 111 -1.11 11.94 2.51
N ARG A 112 -1.34 13.23 2.25
CA ARG A 112 -2.39 13.68 1.35
C ARG A 112 -1.86 14.76 0.41
N LEU A 113 -1.64 14.39 -0.85
CA LEU A 113 -1.33 15.33 -1.93
C LEU A 113 -2.52 16.27 -2.14
N LEU A 114 -2.23 17.56 -2.21
CA LEU A 114 -3.17 18.65 -2.37
C LEU A 114 -2.54 19.75 -3.21
N GLU A 115 -3.38 20.59 -3.80
CA GLU A 115 -2.96 21.68 -4.66
C GLU A 115 -2.47 22.87 -3.81
N PRO A 116 -1.27 23.43 -4.09
CA PRO A 116 -0.78 24.64 -3.46
C PRO A 116 -1.70 25.87 -3.61
N GLY A 117 -1.50 26.86 -2.73
CA GLY A 117 -2.15 28.17 -2.80
C GLY A 117 -3.59 28.20 -2.26
N LYS A 118 -4.00 27.18 -1.48
CA LYS A 118 -5.37 27.04 -0.97
C LYS A 118 -5.40 26.76 0.53
N ILE A 119 -6.51 27.13 1.15
CA ILE A 119 -6.83 26.78 2.54
C ILE A 119 -7.65 25.48 2.52
N TYR A 120 -7.22 24.50 3.29
CA TYR A 120 -7.89 23.22 3.46
C TYR A 120 -8.39 23.03 4.89
N GLU A 121 -9.60 22.50 5.02
CA GLU A 121 -10.14 22.05 6.31
C GLU A 121 -9.97 20.52 6.37
N VAL A 122 -9.07 20.07 7.25
CA VAL A 122 -8.66 18.67 7.38
C VAL A 122 -9.18 18.12 8.70
N THR A 123 -9.88 16.99 8.64
CA THR A 123 -10.43 16.32 9.82
C THR A 123 -9.80 14.94 9.97
N ALA A 124 -9.24 14.66 11.14
CA ALA A 124 -8.79 13.34 11.53
C ALA A 124 -9.78 12.69 12.51
N SER A 125 -9.99 11.39 12.36
CA SER A 125 -10.84 10.60 13.24
C SER A 125 -10.24 9.22 13.52
N SER A 126 -10.58 8.67 14.68
CA SER A 126 -10.20 7.32 15.09
C SER A 126 -11.34 6.74 15.93
N PRO A 127 -11.67 5.44 15.82
CA PRO A 127 -12.71 4.81 16.63
C PRO A 127 -12.48 5.03 18.15
N GLY A 128 -13.52 5.49 18.85
CA GLY A 128 -13.47 5.77 20.30
C GLY A 128 -12.88 7.13 20.68
N TYR A 129 -12.55 7.97 19.70
CA TYR A 129 -12.03 9.32 19.92
C TYR A 129 -12.88 10.36 19.17
N LYS A 130 -12.99 11.55 19.76
CA LYS A 130 -13.65 12.68 19.13
C LYS A 130 -12.84 13.12 17.90
N PRO A 131 -13.46 13.25 16.72
CA PRO A 131 -12.79 13.80 15.54
C PRO A 131 -12.27 15.20 15.83
N LYS A 132 -11.13 15.54 15.22
CA LYS A 132 -10.53 16.86 15.33
C LYS A 132 -10.34 17.44 13.94
N THR A 133 -10.81 18.67 13.76
CA THR A 133 -10.68 19.43 12.53
C THR A 133 -9.66 20.55 12.70
N THR A 134 -8.85 20.79 11.69
CA THR A 134 -7.86 21.88 11.65
C THR A 134 -7.83 22.49 10.26
N THR A 135 -7.62 23.79 10.21
CA THR A 135 -7.47 24.54 8.96
C THR A 135 -6.00 24.71 8.63
N VAL A 136 -5.59 24.37 7.41
CA VAL A 136 -4.20 24.40 6.95
C VAL A 136 -4.11 25.27 5.70
N TRP A 137 -3.23 26.26 5.72
CA TRP A 137 -2.82 26.97 4.50
C TRP A 137 -1.69 26.18 3.83
N LEU A 138 -1.94 25.66 2.64
CA LEU A 138 -0.93 24.95 1.86
C LEU A 138 -0.29 25.93 0.87
N GLY A 139 0.94 26.36 1.18
CA GLY A 139 1.77 27.11 0.24
C GLY A 139 2.43 26.20 -0.80
N GLU A 140 3.63 26.55 -1.26
CA GLU A 140 4.39 25.73 -2.22
C GLU A 140 5.01 24.48 -1.59
N ASN A 141 5.21 24.49 -0.27
CA ASN A 141 5.84 23.41 0.47
C ASN A 141 4.82 22.60 1.27
N ALA A 142 5.13 21.32 1.47
CA ALA A 142 4.35 20.40 2.27
C ALA A 142 4.20 20.91 3.71
N VAL A 143 3.03 20.66 4.30
CA VAL A 143 2.71 21.08 5.66
C VAL A 143 2.52 19.85 6.55
N THR A 144 3.18 19.87 7.71
CA THR A 144 2.95 18.88 8.76
C THR A 144 1.75 19.30 9.62
N ALA A 145 0.76 18.42 9.76
CA ALA A 145 -0.42 18.64 10.59
C ALA A 145 -0.69 17.40 11.47
N ASP A 146 -0.15 17.40 12.69
CA ASP A 146 -0.40 16.31 13.62
C ASP A 146 -1.73 16.47 14.36
N PHE A 147 -2.44 15.36 14.56
CA PHE A 147 -3.73 15.35 15.24
C PHE A 147 -3.63 14.62 16.57
N ILE A 148 -3.86 15.34 17.66
CA ILE A 148 -4.00 14.76 18.99
C ILE A 148 -5.49 14.65 19.30
N LEU A 149 -6.02 13.43 19.38
CA LEU A 149 -7.44 13.13 19.55
C LEU A 149 -7.78 12.85 21.02
N ILE A 150 -8.96 13.29 21.43
CA ILE A 150 -9.46 13.14 22.80
C ILE A 150 -10.42 11.94 22.84
N PRO A 151 -10.29 11.00 23.81
CA PRO A 151 -11.25 9.90 23.94
C PRO A 151 -12.69 10.41 24.07
N GLU A 152 -13.63 9.71 23.46
CA GLU A 152 -15.03 9.93 23.75
C GLU A 152 -15.32 9.44 25.18
N ALA A 153 -15.73 10.36 26.05
CA ALA A 153 -16.09 10.03 27.41
C ALA A 153 -17.27 9.04 27.39
N SER A 154 -17.05 7.84 27.93
CA SER A 154 -18.12 6.88 28.18
C SER A 154 -18.96 7.37 29.36
N TYR A 155 -20.24 7.72 29.12
CA TYR A 155 -21.20 7.90 30.20
C TYR A 155 -21.38 6.57 30.93
N GLY A 156 -20.64 6.40 32.04
CA GLY A 156 -20.73 5.23 32.92
C GLY A 156 -19.47 4.37 32.96
N GLY A 157 -18.38 4.90 33.53
CA GLY A 157 -17.34 4.14 34.27
C GLY A 157 -16.57 3.02 33.55
N LYS A 158 -16.86 2.71 32.30
CA LYS A 158 -16.12 1.78 31.45
C LYS A 158 -15.64 2.56 30.24
N LEU A 159 -14.35 2.87 30.21
CA LEU A 159 -13.65 3.10 28.94
C LEU A 159 -14.11 2.00 27.99
N LEU A 160 -14.70 2.37 26.85
CA LEU A 160 -14.87 1.45 25.73
C LEU A 160 -13.45 1.10 25.32
N ARG A 161 -12.94 0.02 25.91
CA ARG A 161 -11.65 -0.57 25.59
C ARG A 161 -11.81 -1.11 24.18
N SER A 162 -11.60 -0.24 23.20
CA SER A 162 -11.32 -0.65 21.84
C SER A 162 -10.11 -1.56 21.95
N SER A 163 -10.35 -2.85 21.83
CA SER A 163 -9.32 -3.87 21.77
C SER A 163 -8.63 -3.77 20.40
N CYS A 164 -8.04 -2.62 20.10
CA CYS A 164 -6.93 -2.57 19.17
C CYS A 164 -5.73 -3.14 19.93
N ASP A 165 -5.64 -4.47 19.94
CA ASP A 165 -4.49 -5.20 20.43
C ASP A 165 -3.35 -5.04 19.41
N CYS A 166 -2.73 -3.87 19.43
CA CYS A 166 -1.50 -3.58 18.70
C CYS A 166 -0.34 -4.18 19.50
N SER A 167 -0.28 -5.50 19.59
CA SER A 167 0.86 -6.22 20.13
C SER A 167 2.00 -6.14 19.11
N TYR A 168 2.91 -5.18 19.35
CA TYR A 168 4.21 -5.12 18.68
C TYR A 168 5.10 -6.21 19.29
N GLY A 169 5.40 -7.22 18.49
CA GLY A 169 6.33 -8.28 18.86
C GLY A 169 5.67 -9.65 19.06
N GLN A 170 5.25 -10.30 17.98
CA GLN A 170 5.26 -11.75 17.93
C GLN A 170 6.09 -12.22 16.74
N PRO A 171 7.00 -13.19 16.92
CA PRO A 171 7.70 -13.79 15.80
C PRO A 171 6.67 -14.48 14.91
N LEU A 172 6.90 -14.44 13.58
CA LEU A 172 6.20 -15.22 12.56
C LEU A 172 5.80 -16.60 13.11
N LEU A 173 4.54 -16.78 13.51
CA LEU A 173 4.04 -18.06 13.97
C LEU A 173 2.61 -18.25 13.46
N LEU A 174 2.41 -19.40 12.83
CA LEU A 174 1.24 -19.95 12.12
C LEU A 174 -0.14 -19.79 12.79
N THR A 175 -0.24 -19.18 13.97
CA THR A 175 -1.42 -19.24 14.84
C THR A 175 -2.59 -18.35 14.38
N ARG A 176 -2.37 -17.30 13.56
CA ARG A 176 -3.48 -16.49 13.02
C ARG A 176 -4.17 -17.06 11.78
N PHE A 177 -3.65 -18.12 11.14
CA PHE A 177 -4.32 -18.74 9.99
C PHE A 177 -5.51 -19.62 10.40
N PHE A 178 -5.60 -20.03 11.67
CA PHE A 178 -6.60 -21.02 12.10
C PHE A 178 -7.90 -20.42 12.66
N THR A 179 -7.99 -19.11 12.84
CA THR A 179 -9.12 -18.53 13.59
C THR A 179 -10.23 -17.91 12.74
N GLU A 180 -10.09 -17.77 11.41
CA GLU A 180 -11.12 -17.11 10.58
C GLU A 180 -11.46 -17.81 9.25
N THR A 181 -11.27 -19.13 9.14
CA THR A 181 -11.79 -19.86 7.97
C THR A 181 -12.45 -21.16 8.39
N ASN A 182 -13.66 -21.36 7.84
CA ASN A 182 -14.56 -22.49 8.00
C ASN A 182 -13.78 -23.78 8.36
N ASN A 183 -13.93 -24.25 9.61
CA ASN A 183 -13.05 -25.25 10.26
C ASN A 183 -12.82 -26.53 9.42
N GLY A 184 -13.71 -26.85 8.47
CA GLY A 184 -13.54 -27.98 7.55
C GLY A 184 -12.52 -27.74 6.42
N ILE A 185 -12.42 -26.52 5.87
CA ILE A 185 -11.53 -26.23 4.73
C ILE A 185 -10.07 -26.14 5.19
N THR A 186 -9.83 -25.52 6.34
CA THR A 186 -8.51 -25.46 6.97
C THR A 186 -7.99 -26.84 7.32
N PHE A 187 -8.84 -27.70 7.90
CA PHE A 187 -8.46 -29.08 8.20
C PHE A 187 -8.11 -29.86 6.93
N ALA A 188 -8.92 -29.73 5.87
CA ALA A 188 -8.64 -30.39 4.59
C ALA A 188 -7.30 -29.93 3.99
N LEU A 189 -7.01 -28.63 3.99
CA LEU A 189 -5.74 -28.10 3.49
C LEU A 189 -4.54 -28.59 4.30
N VAL A 190 -4.65 -28.65 5.63
CA VAL A 190 -3.58 -29.18 6.50
C VAL A 190 -3.31 -30.65 6.19
N VAL A 191 -4.35 -31.47 6.03
CA VAL A 191 -4.21 -32.89 5.69
C VAL A 191 -3.55 -33.06 4.30
N VAL A 192 -3.96 -32.27 3.31
CA VAL A 192 -3.38 -32.31 1.96
C VAL A 192 -1.90 -31.91 1.97
N VAL A 193 -1.54 -30.84 2.68
CA VAL A 193 -0.15 -30.38 2.81
C VAL A 193 0.69 -31.41 3.56
N ALA A 194 0.18 -31.99 4.65
CA ALA A 194 0.87 -33.05 5.38
C ALA A 194 1.11 -34.30 4.51
N PHE A 195 0.12 -34.69 3.70
CA PHE A 195 0.24 -35.81 2.78
C PHE A 195 1.27 -35.55 1.66
N LEU A 196 1.25 -34.35 1.06
CA LEU A 196 2.26 -33.90 0.09
C LEU A 196 3.67 -33.92 0.69
N PHE A 197 3.82 -33.46 1.94
CA PHE A 197 5.09 -33.47 2.64
C PHE A 197 5.58 -34.91 2.91
N PHE A 198 4.69 -35.81 3.30
CA PHE A 198 5.00 -37.22 3.45
C PHE A 198 5.46 -37.87 2.13
N LEU A 199 4.77 -37.58 1.01
CA LEU A 199 5.17 -38.06 -0.30
C LEU A 199 6.54 -37.53 -0.73
N LEU A 200 6.83 -36.25 -0.46
CA LEU A 200 8.13 -35.63 -0.72
C LEU A 200 9.23 -36.31 0.10
N GLN A 201 9.01 -36.54 1.40
CA GLN A 201 9.97 -37.25 2.24
C GLN A 201 10.20 -38.68 1.76
N LYS A 202 9.14 -39.40 1.36
CA LYS A 202 9.26 -40.75 0.79
C LYS A 202 10.08 -40.75 -0.50
N ARG A 203 9.87 -39.76 -1.37
CA ARG A 203 10.61 -39.59 -2.63
C ARG A 203 12.08 -39.28 -2.38
N VAL A 204 12.39 -38.40 -1.45
CA VAL A 204 13.78 -38.08 -1.05
C VAL A 204 14.48 -39.31 -0.47
N ARG A 205 13.83 -40.05 0.42
CA ARG A 205 14.39 -41.30 0.99
C ARG A 205 14.63 -42.37 -0.07
N SER A 206 13.71 -42.53 -1.03
CA SER A 206 13.90 -43.46 -2.17
C SER A 206 15.08 -43.06 -3.06
N ASN A 207 15.23 -41.76 -3.36
CA ASN A 207 16.35 -41.27 -4.15
C ASN A 207 17.71 -41.44 -3.44
N LEU A 208 17.76 -41.18 -2.14
CA LEU A 208 18.95 -41.41 -1.30
C LEU A 208 19.31 -42.91 -1.23
N TRP A 209 18.31 -43.80 -1.17
CA TRP A 209 18.54 -45.24 -1.24
C TRP A 209 19.15 -45.65 -2.59
N LYS A 210 18.60 -45.15 -3.69
CA LYS A 210 19.12 -45.45 -5.05
C LYS A 210 20.55 -44.96 -5.24
N GLN A 211 20.90 -43.78 -4.72
CA GLN A 211 22.29 -43.29 -4.74
C GLN A 211 23.24 -44.17 -3.92
N ARG A 212 22.82 -44.66 -2.74
CA ARG A 212 23.61 -45.62 -1.94
C ARG A 212 23.85 -46.95 -2.64
N GLN A 213 22.89 -47.45 -3.41
CA GLN A 213 23.05 -48.69 -4.19
C GLN A 213 23.95 -48.50 -5.42
N SER A 214 23.90 -47.34 -6.09
CA SER A 214 24.79 -46.98 -7.20
C SER A 214 26.25 -46.83 -6.75
N SER A 215 26.48 -46.21 -5.59
CA SER A 215 27.82 -46.09 -4.99
C SER A 215 28.42 -47.46 -4.63
N ARG A 216 27.64 -48.39 -4.08
CA ARG A 216 28.10 -49.75 -3.76
C ARG A 216 28.43 -50.61 -5.00
N ARG A 217 27.81 -50.35 -6.16
CA ARG A 217 28.12 -51.07 -7.41
C ARG A 217 29.41 -50.61 -8.09
N SER A 218 29.95 -49.45 -7.72
CA SER A 218 31.18 -48.91 -8.31
C SER A 218 32.46 -49.30 -7.55
N THR A 219 32.37 -50.12 -6.49
CA THR A 219 33.53 -50.51 -5.63
C THR A 219 33.86 -52.00 -5.69
N THR A 220 33.34 -52.74 -6.66
CA THR A 220 33.78 -54.12 -6.96
C THR A 220 34.44 -54.11 -8.33
N VAL A 221 35.78 -54.02 -8.31
CA VAL A 221 36.68 -54.55 -9.33
C VAL A 221 37.08 -55.95 -8.89
#